data_AF-A0A3D1RAY6-F1
#
_entry.id   AF-A0A3D1RAY6-F1
#
_cell.length_a   1.000
_cell.length_b   1.000
_cell.length_c   1.000
_cell.angle_alpha   90.00
_cell.angle_beta   90.00
_cell.angle_gamma   90.00
#
_symmetry.space_group_name_H-M   'P 1'
#
loop_
_entity.id
_entity.type
_entity.pdbx_description
1 polymer ?
#
loop_
_entity_poly.entity_id
_entity_poly.type
_entity_poly.pdbx_seq_one_letter_code
_entity_poly.pdbx_strand_id
1 'polypeptide(L)' 'MVINRKIQTLDEFTIQQLRNFPKATGELSNLLRDIGLAAKRVNVEVNKAGLVDILGDYG' A
#
# COMPACT_ATOMS: atom_id res chain seq x y z
N MET A 1 17.82 -26.05 4.56
CA MET A 1 17.31 -25.10 5.57
C MET A 1 16.12 -24.36 4.96
N VAL A 2 14.90 -24.64 5.40
CA VAL A 2 13.70 -23.93 4.91
C VAL A 2 13.62 -22.60 5.66
N ILE A 3 13.90 -21.49 4.97
CA ILE A 3 13.70 -20.16 5.54
C ILE A 3 12.20 -19.91 5.58
N ASN A 4 11.60 -19.97 6.77
CA ASN A 4 10.21 -19.61 6.97
C ASN A 4 10.09 -18.07 6.91
N ARG A 5 9.86 -17.50 5.72
CA ARG A 5 9.59 -16.07 5.56
C ARG A 5 8.11 -15.83 5.83
N LYS A 6 7.79 -15.38 7.05
CA LYS A 6 6.47 -14.84 7.34
C LYS A 6 6.31 -13.52 6.58
N ILE A 7 5.50 -13.53 5.52
CA ILE A 7 5.10 -12.31 4.83
C ILE A 7 4.12 -11.59 5.73
N GLN A 8 4.39 -10.32 6.03
CA GLN A 8 3.49 -9.44 6.75
C GLN A 8 3.08 -8.31 5.83
N THR A 9 1.77 -8.11 5.69
CA THR A 9 1.21 -6.97 4.97
C THR A 9 1.23 -5.70 5.82
N LEU A 10 1.15 -4.54 5.17
CA LEU A 10 1.04 -3.26 5.86
C LEU A 10 -0.21 -3.18 6.78
N ASP A 11 -1.34 -3.76 6.34
CA ASP A 11 -2.57 -3.78 7.13
C ASP A 11 -2.38 -4.66 8.40
N GLU A 12 -1.78 -5.84 8.27
CA GLU A 12 -1.47 -6.71 9.41
C GLU A 12 -0.51 -6.06 10.40
N PHE A 13 0.52 -5.36 9.90
CA PHE A 13 1.43 -4.59 10.74
C PHE A 13 0.67 -3.49 11.49
N THR A 14 -0.13 -2.70 10.79
CA THR A 14 -0.91 -1.59 11.36
C THR A 14 -1.87 -2.07 12.45
N ILE A 15 -2.57 -3.19 12.22
CA ILE A 15 -3.48 -3.80 13.20
C ILE A 15 -2.70 -4.29 14.43
N GLN A 16 -1.56 -4.95 14.24
CA GLN A 16 -0.73 -5.42 15.35
C GLN A 16 -0.19 -4.25 16.18
N GLN A 17 0.26 -3.18 15.54
CA GLN A 17 0.71 -1.98 16.25
C GLN A 17 -0.44 -1.33 17.02
N LEU A 18 -1.61 -1.15 16.41
CA LEU A 18 -2.76 -0.54 17.08
C LEU A 18 -3.18 -1.32 18.34
N ARG A 19 -3.14 -2.66 18.30
CA ARG A 19 -3.46 -3.51 19.47
C ARG A 19 -2.53 -3.28 20.66
N ASN A 20 -1.31 -2.82 20.43
CA ASN A 20 -0.38 -2.49 21.51
C ASN A 20 -0.77 -1.20 22.24
N PHE A 21 -1.72 -0.42 21.72
CA PHE A 21 -2.20 0.83 22.30
C PHE A 21 -3.72 0.77 22.52
N PRO A 22 -4.21 0.21 23.64
CA PRO A 22 -5.65 -0.02 23.89
C PRO A 22 -6.53 1.24 23.93
N LYS A 23 -5.91 2.42 24.09
CA LYS A 23 -6.59 3.72 24.10
C LYS A 23 -6.47 4.49 22.78
N ALA A 24 -5.80 3.92 21.78
CA ALA A 24 -5.62 4.59 20.49
C ALA A 24 -6.95 4.65 19.73
N THR A 25 -7.22 5.79 19.11
CA THR A 25 -8.44 6.04 18.31
C THR A 25 -8.39 5.35 16.95
N GLY A 26 -7.20 5.02 16.46
CA GLY A 26 -6.98 4.45 15.12
C GLY A 26 -6.93 5.48 14.00
N GLU A 27 -6.99 6.78 14.28
CA GLU A 27 -6.98 7.83 13.25
C GLU A 27 -5.72 7.82 12.40
N LEU A 28 -4.54 7.62 13.00
CA LEU A 28 -3.29 7.48 12.25
C LEU A 28 -3.32 6.24 11.35
N SER A 29 -3.86 5.12 11.83
CA SER A 29 -3.99 3.90 11.03
C SER A 29 -4.88 4.11 9.81
N ASN A 30 -5.97 4.87 9.97
CA ASN A 30 -6.85 5.25 8.87
C ASN A 30 -6.13 6.17 7.88
N LEU A 31 -5.41 7.19 8.37
CA LEU A 31 -4.62 8.07 7.51
C LEU A 31 -3.58 7.29 6.67
N LEU A 32 -2.88 6.34 7.30
CA LEU A 32 -1.91 5.49 6.59
C LEU A 32 -2.58 4.59 5.56
N ARG A 33 -3.80 4.11 5.82
CA ARG A 33 -4.61 3.34 4.85
C ARG A 33 -4.94 4.19 3.63
N ASP A 34 -5.39 5.42 3.85
CA ASP A 34 -5.78 6.35 2.78
C ASP A 34 -4.58 6.74 1.92
N ILE A 35 -3.44 7.03 2.54
CA ILE A 35 -2.17 7.28 1.84
C ILE A 35 -1.78 6.04 1.01
N GLY A 36 -1.87 4.84 1.59
CA GLY A 36 -1.56 3.60 0.88
C GLY A 36 -2.46 3.37 -0.33
N LEU A 37 -3.75 3.72 -0.23
CA LEU A 37 -4.69 3.65 -1.35
C LEU A 37 -4.34 4.68 -2.44
N ALA A 38 -4.08 5.94 -2.06
CA ALA A 38 -3.70 7.00 -2.98
C ALA A 38 -2.40 6.64 -3.73
N ALA A 39 -1.38 6.15 -3.01
CA ALA A 39 -0.12 5.72 -3.59
C ALA A 39 -0.31 4.59 -4.62
N LYS A 40 -1.19 3.62 -4.33
CA LYS A 40 -1.52 2.55 -5.29
C LYS A 40 -2.20 3.11 -6.54
N ARG A 41 -3.09 4.08 -6.40
CA ARG A 41 -3.74 4.75 -7.55
C ARG A 41 -2.71 5.49 -8.39
N VAL A 42 -1.84 6.29 -7.77
CA VAL A 42 -0.74 6.98 -8.47
C VAL A 42 0.16 5.98 -9.20
N ASN A 43 0.56 4.88 -8.55
CA ASN A 43 1.38 3.84 -9.17
C ASN A 43 0.72 3.24 -10.41
N VAL A 44 -0.59 2.98 -10.38
CA VAL A 44 -1.31 2.47 -11.54
C VAL A 44 -1.30 3.48 -12.69
N GLU A 45 -1.58 4.76 -12.41
CA GLU A 45 -1.63 5.80 -13.45
C GLU A 45 -0.24 6.10 -14.01
N VAL A 46 0.81 6.13 -13.18
CA VAL A 46 2.19 6.32 -13.65
C VAL A 46 2.68 5.14 -14.50
N ASN A 47 2.43 3.90 -14.07
CA ASN A 47 2.83 2.72 -14.85
C ASN A 47 2.06 2.61 -16.18
N LYS A 48 0.78 3.04 -16.21
CA LYS A 48 0.02 3.13 -17.46
C LYS A 48 0.52 4.25 -18.36
N ALA A 49 0.80 5.43 -17.82
CA ALA A 49 1.35 6.56 -18.59
C ALA A 49 2.70 6.20 -19.22
N GLY A 50 3.56 5.48 -18.50
CA GLY A 50 4.80 4.94 -19.05
C GLY A 50 4.59 3.94 -20.20
N LEU A 51 3.49 3.19 -20.21
CA LEU A 51 3.13 2.30 -21.32
C LEU A 51 2.47 3.04 -22.48
N VAL A 52 1.68 4.09 -22.22
CA VAL A 52 1.06 4.94 -23.24
C VAL A 52 2.11 5.74 -24.02
N ASP A 53 3.15 6.25 -23.34
CA ASP A 53 4.28 6.92 -24.01
C ASP A 53 5.17 5.94 -24.81
N ILE A 54 5.26 4.67 -24.42
CA ILE A 54 6.02 3.63 -25.15
C ILE A 54 5.22 3.05 -26.33
N LEU A 55 3.91 2.87 -26.16
CA LEU A 55 2.97 2.40 -27.19
C LEU A 55 2.35 3.57 -27.97
N GLY A 56 3.06 4.70 -28.07
CA GLY A 56 2.54 5.97 -28.57
C GLY A 56 1.52 5.83 -29.69
N ASP A 57 0.35 6.46 -29.49
CA ASP A 57 -0.75 6.69 -30.43
C ASP A 57 -0.75 5.79 -31.68
N TYR A 58 -0.84 4.47 -31.48
CA TYR A 58 -1.19 3.56 -32.57
C TYR A 58 -2.69 3.74 -32.88
N GLY A 59 -2.99 4.85 -33.56
CA GLY A 59 -4.18 5.03 -34.38
C GLY A 59 -4.13 4.18 -35.64
#